data_AF-A0A6B3ENY0-F1
#
_entry.id   AF-A0A6B3ENY0-F1
#
_cell.length_a   1.000
_cell.length_b   1.000
_cell.length_c   1.000
_cell.angle_alpha   90.00
_cell.angle_beta   90.00
_cell.angle_gamma   90.00
#
_symmetry.space_group_name_H-M   'P 1'
#
loop_
_entity.id
_entity.type
_entity.pdbx_description
1 polymer ?
#
loop_
_entity_poly.entity_id
_entity_poly.type
_entity_poly.pdbx_seq_one_letter_code
_entity_poly.pdbx_strand_id
1 'polypeptide(L)' 'RVMTNTPALVDEAMSVISAGTHATEEHLAHAETIFGGVGKTLRVPETQQDAATALSGSGPAYFYFLVEA' A
#
# COMPACT_ATOMS: atom_id res chain seq x y z
N ARG A 1 -1.23 -6.62 8.52
CA ARG A 1 -0.61 -6.91 7.20
C ARG A 1 -0.38 -5.60 6.46
N VAL A 2 0.70 -5.51 5.68
CA VAL A 2 0.95 -4.38 4.77
C VAL A 2 1.19 -4.91 3.37
N MET A 3 0.64 -4.23 2.37
CA MET A 3 0.95 -4.44 0.95
C MET A 3 1.41 -3.12 0.35
N THR A 4 2.55 -3.13 -0.33
CA THR A 4 3.19 -1.98 -0.99
C THR A 4 3.47 -2.32 -2.46
N ASN A 5 3.92 -1.35 -3.24
CA ASN A 5 4.24 -1.51 -4.66
C ASN A 5 5.66 -1.02 -5.00
N THR A 6 6.12 -1.36 -6.20
CA THR A 6 7.49 -1.13 -6.70
C THR A 6 7.98 0.33 -6.63
N PRO A 7 7.12 1.36 -6.84
CA PRO A 7 7.51 2.77 -6.67
C PRO A 7 8.07 3.17 -5.29
N ALA A 8 7.99 2.30 -4.28
CA ALA A 8 8.70 2.49 -3.01
C ALA A 8 10.21 2.69 -3.16
N LEU A 9 10.82 2.22 -4.25
CA LEU A 9 12.24 2.44 -4.55
C LEU A 9 12.58 3.89 -4.93
N VAL A 10 11.57 4.70 -5.22
CA VAL A 10 11.69 6.10 -5.64
C VAL A 10 10.78 7.01 -4.81
N ASP A 11 10.46 6.58 -3.58
CA ASP A 11 9.66 7.32 -2.59
C ASP A 11 8.21 7.67 -3.01
N GLU A 12 7.66 6.96 -4.00
CA GLU A 12 6.31 7.18 -4.54
C GLU A 12 5.38 5.98 -4.32
N ALA A 13 5.58 5.23 -3.24
CA ALA A 13 4.77 4.06 -2.92
C ALA A 13 3.29 4.41 -2.67
N MET A 14 2.42 3.43 -2.92
CA MET A 14 1.09 3.35 -2.32
C MET A 14 0.99 2.08 -1.47
N SER A 15 1.09 2.26 -0.15
CA SER A 15 1.00 1.20 0.84
C SER A 15 -0.40 1.10 1.44
N VAL A 16 -0.82 -0.13 1.76
CA VAL A 16 -2.15 -0.40 2.33
C VAL A 16 -2.02 -1.32 3.55
N ILE A 17 -2.56 -0.89 4.69
CA ILE A 17 -2.36 -1.54 5.99
C ILE A 17 -3.70 -2.07 6.53
N SER A 18 -3.66 -3.27 7.10
CA SER A 18 -4.78 -3.87 7.83
C SER A 18 -4.33 -4.40 9.18
N ALA A 19 -5.13 -4.18 10.21
CA ALA A 19 -4.86 -4.68 11.57
C ALA A 19 -5.01 -6.20 11.64
N GLY A 20 -4.07 -6.86 12.31
CA GLY A 20 -4.23 -8.26 12.73
C GLY A 20 -4.97 -8.35 14.06
N THR A 21 -5.35 -9.57 14.47
CA THR A 21 -6.17 -9.82 15.68
C THR A 21 -5.60 -9.22 16.97
N HIS A 22 -4.28 -9.08 17.07
CA HIS A 22 -3.58 -8.53 18.24
C HIS A 22 -2.93 -7.17 17.97
N ALA A 23 -3.20 -6.57 16.81
CA ALA A 23 -2.65 -5.25 16.47
C ALA A 23 -3.47 -4.16 17.18
N THR A 24 -2.76 -3.26 17.85
CA THR A 24 -3.34 -2.08 18.47
C THR A 24 -3.20 -0.89 17.52
N GLU A 25 -3.87 0.21 17.86
CA GLU A 25 -3.73 1.48 17.15
C GLU A 25 -2.29 2.00 17.12
N GLU A 26 -1.52 1.75 18.18
CA GLU A 26 -0.10 2.11 18.25
C GLU A 26 0.74 1.32 17.24
N HIS A 27 0.48 0.01 17.10
CA HIS A 27 1.15 -0.80 16.08
C HIS A 27 0.83 -0.30 14.66
N LEU A 28 -0.41 0.13 14.41
CA LEU A 28 -0.81 0.68 13.11
C LEU A 28 -0.15 2.04 12.83
N ALA A 29 -0.15 2.94 13.81
CA ALA A 29 0.48 4.26 13.70
C ALA A 29 2.00 4.14 13.46
N HIS A 30 2.65 3.18 14.11
CA HIS A 30 4.07 2.91 13.88
C HIS A 30 4.30 2.40 12.45
N ALA A 31 3.50 1.45 11.97
CA ALA A 31 3.60 0.98 10.59
C ALA A 31 3.36 2.11 9.57
N GLU A 32 2.37 2.97 9.79
CA GLU A 32 2.14 4.14 8.94
C GLU A 32 3.31 5.11 8.91
N THR A 33 3.99 5.31 10.04
CA THR A 33 5.19 6.14 10.10
C THR A 33 6.32 5.57 9.23
N ILE A 34 6.50 4.25 9.25
CA ILE A 34 7.52 3.56 8.45
C ILE A 34 7.21 3.70 6.95
N PHE A 35 5.99 3.33 6.54
CA PHE A 35 5.62 3.32 5.12
C PHE A 35 5.32 4.72 4.56
N GLY A 36 4.98 5.67 5.42
CA GLY A 36 4.87 7.09 5.08
C GLY A 36 6.21 7.72 4.66
N GLY A 37 7.33 7.10 5.06
CA GLY A 37 8.66 7.55 4.63
C GLY A 37 8.99 7.29 3.16
N VAL A 38 8.25 6.39 2.49
CA VAL A 38 8.49 5.98 1.10
C VAL A 38 7.28 6.21 0.20
N GLY A 39 6.28 6.98 0.67
CA GLY A 39 5.08 7.31 -0.09
C GLY A 39 3.84 7.45 0.79
N LYS A 40 2.67 7.12 0.22
CA LYS A 40 1.37 7.24 0.90
C LYS A 40 0.93 5.92 1.49
N THR A 41 0.23 6.00 2.62
CA THR A 41 -0.30 4.83 3.32
C THR A 41 -1.79 4.99 3.61
N LEU A 42 -2.57 3.92 3.43
CA LEU A 42 -4.00 3.89 3.72
C LEU A 42 -4.36 2.67 4.56
N ARG A 43 -5.21 2.83 5.57
CA ARG A 43 -5.78 1.69 6.32
C ARG A 43 -7.00 1.15 5.61
N VAL A 44 -7.12 -0.17 5.52
CA VAL A 44 -8.31 -0.87 4.99
C VAL A 44 -8.64 -2.08 5.86
N PRO A 45 -9.91 -2.55 5.86
CA PRO A 45 -10.25 -3.86 6.39
C PRO A 45 -9.45 -4.96 5.68
N GLU A 46 -9.04 -6.01 6.40
CA GLU A 46 -8.28 -7.14 5.81
C GLU A 46 -9.04 -7.78 4.63
N THR A 47 -10.37 -7.80 4.68
CA THR A 47 -11.23 -8.29 3.58
C THR A 47 -11.10 -7.51 2.28
N GLN A 48 -10.52 -6.31 2.31
CA GLN A 48 -10.29 -5.48 1.13
C GLN A 48 -8.83 -5.53 0.63
N GLN A 49 -7.94 -6.27 1.31
CA GLN A 49 -6.53 -6.35 0.93
C GLN A 49 -6.33 -6.92 -0.47
N ASP A 50 -7.12 -7.92 -0.89
CA ASP A 50 -6.99 -8.52 -2.22
C ASP A 50 -7.37 -7.53 -3.32
N ALA A 51 -8.44 -6.75 -3.11
CA ALA A 51 -8.86 -5.69 -4.02
C ALA A 51 -7.82 -4.56 -4.08
N ALA A 52 -7.28 -4.17 -2.92
CA ALA A 52 -6.22 -3.17 -2.83
C ALA A 52 -4.91 -3.63 -3.51
N THR A 53 -4.59 -4.93 -3.40
CA THR A 53 -3.44 -5.56 -4.07
C THR A 53 -3.62 -5.57 -5.57
N ALA A 54 -4.81 -5.98 -6.04
CA ALA A 54 -5.12 -5.96 -7.47
C ALA A 54 -4.94 -4.55 -8.06
N LEU A 55 -5.43 -3.51 -7.39
CA LEU A 55 -5.32 -2.13 -7.88
C LEU A 55 -3.89 -1.58 -7.78
N SER A 56 -3.21 -1.72 -6.63
CA SER A 56 -1.87 -1.14 -6.44
C SER A 56 -0.79 -1.86 -7.26
N GLY A 57 -0.92 -3.17 -7.45
CA GLY A 57 0.01 -3.97 -8.25
C GLY A 57 -0.19 -3.80 -9.76
N SER A 58 -1.43 -3.73 -10.23
CA SER A 58 -1.72 -3.57 -11.67
C SER A 58 -1.77 -2.11 -12.15
N GLY A 59 -2.04 -1.16 -11.26
CA GLY A 59 -2.16 0.26 -11.58
C GLY A 59 -0.96 0.83 -12.35
N PRO A 60 0.30 0.62 -11.89
CA PRO A 60 1.47 1.06 -12.63
C PRO A 60 1.59 0.43 -14.02
N ALA A 61 1.23 -0.85 -14.18
CA ALA A 61 1.26 -1.53 -15.48
C ALA A 61 0.24 -0.95 -16.47
N TYR A 62 -0.98 -0.65 -16.01
CA TYR A 62 -1.98 0.03 -16.84
C TYR A 62 -1.55 1.45 -17.22
N PHE A 63 -0.92 2.18 -16.30
CA PHE A 63 -0.41 3.51 -16.58
C PHE A 63 0.73 3.49 -17.60
N TYR A 64 1.67 2.54 -17.47
CA TYR A 64 2.72 2.36 -18.46
C TYR A 64 2.17 2.04 -19.85
N PHE A 65 1.18 1.15 -19.95
CA PHE A 65 0.52 0.86 -21.22
C PHE A 65 -0.13 2.10 -21.85
N LEU A 66 -0.74 2.97 -21.04
CA LEU A 66 -1.36 4.21 -21.53
C LEU A 66 -0.33 5.26 -21.98
N VAL A 67 0.82 5.35 -21.30
CA VAL A 67 1.90 6.30 -21.66
C VAL A 67 2.70 5.82 -22.87
N GLU A 68 2.79 4.51 -23.10
CA GLU A 68 3.48 3.91 -24.26
C GLU A 68 2.65 3.99 -25.56
N ALA A 69 1.32 4.11 -25.47
CA ALA A 69 0.39 4.21 -26.59
C ALA A 69 0.31 5.62 -27.20
#